data_AF-A0AAW7DEQ5-F1
#
_entry.id   AF-A0AAW7DEQ5-F1
#
_cell.length_a   1.000
_cell.length_b   1.000
_cell.length_c   1.000
_cell.angle_alpha   90.00
_cell.angle_beta   90.00
_cell.angle_gamma   90.00
#
_symmetry.space_group_name_H-M   'P 1'
#
loop_
_entity.id
_entity.type
_entity.pdbx_description
1 polymer ?
#
loop_
_entity_poly.entity_id
_entity_poly.type
_entity_poly.pdbx_seq_one_letter_code
_entity_poly.pdbx_strand_id
1 'polypeptide(L)'
;MENKDLTIREVIYRDMDTLIMAKLKNGSNISIDDLIDISSYLAASLFRERWKQKGELSEEEVNIVLGNLGDFCNEHFGEYFTQQDFDKIVKISQLLLQKPTFDNDSKDFFDEILKN
;
A
#
# COMPACT_ATOMS: atom_id res chain seq x y z
N MET A 1 -3.77 16.62 24.57
CA MET A 1 -3.70 16.39 23.11
C MET A 1 -4.79 15.37 22.81
N GLU A 2 -5.84 15.75 22.08
CA GLU A 2 -6.77 14.77 21.54
C GLU A 2 -5.98 13.86 20.59
N ASN A 3 -5.94 12.56 20.87
CA ASN A 3 -5.53 11.58 19.86
C ASN A 3 -6.60 11.62 18.78
N LYS A 4 -6.35 12.38 17.72
CA LYS A 4 -7.21 12.39 16.55
C LYS A 4 -6.90 11.10 15.81
N ASP A 5 -7.83 10.15 15.81
CA ASP A 5 -7.71 8.95 14.99
C ASP A 5 -7.54 9.37 13.53
N LEU A 6 -6.48 8.87 12.89
CA LEU A 6 -6.21 9.15 11.48
C LEU A 6 -7.29 8.48 10.63
N THR A 7 -7.73 9.19 9.60
CA THR A 7 -8.53 8.60 8.53
C THR A 7 -7.70 7.59 7.73
N ILE A 8 -8.34 6.63 7.08
CA ILE A 8 -7.66 5.65 6.23
C ILE A 8 -6.87 6.32 5.09
N ARG A 9 -7.35 7.45 4.57
CA ARG A 9 -6.60 8.26 3.59
C ARG A 9 -5.30 8.79 4.19
N GLU A 10 -5.36 9.39 5.37
CA GLU A 10 -4.16 9.91 6.05
C GLU A 10 -3.16 8.81 6.37
N VAL A 11 -3.63 7.62 6.76
CA VAL A 11 -2.77 6.43 6.98
C VAL A 11 -2.09 6.03 5.67
N ILE A 12 -2.86 5.86 4.59
CA ILE A 12 -2.32 5.47 3.27
C ILE A 12 -1.28 6.48 2.78
N TYR A 13 -1.61 7.77 2.81
CA TYR A 13 -0.70 8.82 2.33
C TYR A 13 0.59 8.85 3.14
N ARG A 14 0.47 8.84 4.48
CA ARG A 14 1.63 8.80 5.37
C ARG A 14 2.53 7.59 5.10
N ASP A 15 1.94 6.42 4.96
CA ASP A 15 2.70 5.17 4.82
C ASP A 15 3.34 5.06 3.44
N MET A 16 2.61 5.45 2.38
CA MET A 16 3.17 5.56 1.03
C MET A 16 4.33 6.55 0.98
N ASP A 17 4.15 7.77 1.51
CA ASP A 17 5.21 8.78 1.57
C ASP A 17 6.43 8.25 2.32
N THR A 18 6.21 7.59 3.46
CA THR A 18 7.31 7.03 4.27
C THR A 18 8.11 5.99 3.51
N LEU A 19 7.43 5.04 2.86
CA LEU A 19 8.07 3.96 2.10
C LEU A 19 8.80 4.48 0.86
N ILE A 20 8.17 5.41 0.13
CA ILE A 20 8.77 6.05 -1.05
C ILE A 20 9.99 6.89 -0.65
N MET A 21 9.89 7.72 0.39
CA MET A 21 11.01 8.53 0.85
C MET A 21 12.17 7.68 1.36
N ALA A 22 11.89 6.54 2.01
CA ALA A 22 12.93 5.60 2.42
C ALA A 22 13.69 5.07 1.19
N LYS A 23 12.97 4.52 0.20
CA LYS A 23 13.57 4.07 -1.07
C LYS A 23 14.41 5.15 -1.77
N LEU A 24 13.91 6.39 -1.82
CA LEU A 24 14.60 7.53 -2.43
C LEU A 24 15.89 7.92 -1.69
N LYS A 25 15.90 7.91 -0.35
CA LYS A 25 17.08 8.23 0.46
C LYS A 25 18.25 7.29 0.19
N ASN A 26 17.95 6.08 -0.27
CA ASN A 26 18.94 5.02 -0.44
C ASN A 26 19.56 5.03 -1.84
N GLY A 27 19.45 6.17 -2.53
CA GLY A 27 20.08 6.41 -3.83
C GLY A 27 19.36 5.77 -5.02
N SER A 28 18.19 5.17 -4.80
CA SER A 28 17.37 4.59 -5.87
C SER A 28 16.33 5.60 -6.34
N ASN A 29 16.16 5.75 -7.65
CA ASN A 29 14.93 6.32 -8.20
C ASN A 29 13.77 5.34 -7.94
N ILE A 30 12.56 5.85 -7.78
CA ILE A 30 11.35 5.02 -7.72
C ILE A 30 10.98 4.64 -9.15
N SER A 31 10.99 3.34 -9.45
CA SER A 31 10.39 2.83 -10.68
C SER A 31 8.88 2.64 -10.53
N ILE A 32 8.17 2.47 -11.64
CA ILE A 32 6.75 2.09 -11.60
C ILE A 32 6.56 0.72 -10.96
N ASP A 33 7.50 -0.21 -11.14
CA ASP A 33 7.44 -1.52 -10.48
C ASP A 33 7.59 -1.39 -8.95
N ASP A 34 8.49 -0.53 -8.45
CA ASP A 34 8.58 -0.23 -7.01
C ASP A 34 7.26 0.35 -6.48
N LEU A 35 6.64 1.27 -7.23
CA LEU A 35 5.36 1.89 -6.84
C LEU A 35 4.24 0.85 -6.77
N ILE A 36 4.16 -0.05 -7.76
CA ILE A 36 3.18 -1.13 -7.80
C ILE A 36 3.39 -2.07 -6.61
N ASP A 37 4.63 -2.48 -6.34
CA ASP A 37 4.94 -3.39 -5.24
C ASP A 37 4.58 -2.77 -3.88
N ILE A 38 5.06 -1.55 -3.61
CA ILE A 38 4.75 -0.83 -2.37
C ILE A 38 3.24 -0.70 -2.17
N SER A 39 2.52 -0.24 -3.18
CA SER A 39 1.07 -0.06 -3.10
C SER A 39 0.34 -1.37 -2.88
N SER A 40 0.78 -2.45 -3.53
CA SER A 40 0.16 -3.78 -3.43
C SER A 40 0.34 -4.39 -2.04
N TYR A 41 1.56 -4.29 -1.50
CA TYR A 41 1.87 -4.77 -0.16
C TYR A 41 1.16 -3.96 0.92
N LEU A 42 1.06 -2.64 0.76
CA LEU A 42 0.34 -1.78 1.68
C LEU A 42 -1.17 -2.08 1.66
N ALA A 43 -1.78 -2.18 0.47
CA ALA A 43 -3.19 -2.56 0.33
C ALA A 43 -3.49 -3.90 1.03
N ALA A 44 -2.72 -4.94 0.69
CA ALA A 44 -2.91 -6.27 1.26
C ALA A 44 -2.71 -6.27 2.79
N SER A 45 -1.77 -5.48 3.31
CA SER A 45 -1.53 -5.36 4.76
C SER A 45 -2.71 -4.72 5.48
N LEU A 46 -3.26 -3.63 4.94
CA LEU A 46 -4.45 -2.95 5.49
C LEU A 46 -5.68 -3.87 5.49
N PHE A 47 -5.88 -4.61 4.41
CA PHE A 47 -6.96 -5.61 4.33
C PHE A 47 -6.80 -6.72 5.35
N ARG A 48 -5.57 -7.21 5.52
CA ARG A 48 -5.28 -8.30 6.47
C ARG A 48 -5.46 -7.85 7.91
N GLU A 49 -5.04 -6.63 8.24
CA GLU A 49 -5.31 -6.01 9.54
C GLU A 49 -6.80 -5.86 9.78
N ARG A 50 -7.55 -5.37 8.78
CA ARG A 50 -8.99 -5.21 8.89
C ARG A 50 -9.70 -6.53 9.15
N TRP A 51 -9.33 -7.57 8.39
CA TRP A 51 -9.84 -8.91 8.59
C TRP A 51 -9.51 -9.44 10.00
N LYS A 52 -8.30 -9.21 10.52
CA LYS A 52 -7.94 -9.62 11.89
C LYS A 52 -8.78 -8.92 12.96
N GLN A 53 -9.15 -7.66 12.74
CA GLN A 53 -9.94 -6.87 13.68
C GLN A 53 -11.43 -7.23 13.65
N LYS A 54 -12.01 -7.45 12.46
CA LYS A 54 -13.46 -7.64 12.29
C LYS A 54 -13.90 -9.06 11.95
N GLY A 55 -13.00 -9.89 11.45
CA GLY A 55 -13.31 -11.20 10.88
C GLY A 55 -13.92 -11.15 9.47
N GLU A 56 -14.07 -9.95 8.90
CA GLU A 56 -14.61 -9.73 7.56
C GLU A 56 -13.93 -8.52 6.89
N LEU A 57 -14.10 -8.41 5.58
CA LEU A 57 -13.67 -7.27 4.78
C LEU A 57 -14.80 -6.91 3.81
N SER A 58 -15.38 -5.72 3.96
CA SER A 58 -16.48 -5.29 3.10
C SER A 58 -15.98 -4.73 1.76
N GLU A 59 -16.82 -4.78 0.74
CA GLU A 59 -16.52 -4.17 -0.57
C GLU A 59 -16.25 -2.67 -0.46
N GLU A 60 -16.98 -1.97 0.42
CA GLU A 60 -16.75 -0.55 0.70
C GLU A 60 -15.35 -0.30 1.27
N GLU A 61 -14.91 -1.11 2.24
CA GLU A 61 -13.57 -0.99 2.82
C GLU A 61 -12.47 -1.27 1.79
N VAL A 62 -12.69 -2.25 0.91
CA VAL A 62 -11.80 -2.54 -0.23
C VAL A 62 -11.71 -1.34 -1.17
N ASN A 63 -12.86 -0.81 -1.58
CA ASN A 63 -12.93 0.30 -2.53
C ASN A 63 -12.32 1.58 -1.95
N ILE A 64 -12.49 1.85 -0.66
CA ILE A 64 -11.88 3.01 0.00
C ILE A 64 -10.35 2.89 0.00
N VAL A 65 -9.79 1.74 0.36
CA VAL A 65 -8.33 1.56 0.37
C VAL A 65 -7.74 1.66 -1.03
N LEU A 66 -8.29 0.91 -1.99
CA LEU A 66 -7.79 0.91 -3.37
C LEU A 66 -7.98 2.28 -4.01
N GLY A 67 -9.12 2.95 -3.78
CA GLY A 67 -9.39 4.29 -4.29
C GLY A 67 -8.36 5.31 -3.78
N ASN A 68 -8.09 5.34 -2.47
CA ASN A 68 -7.10 6.27 -1.92
C ASN A 68 -5.65 5.94 -2.36
N LEU A 69 -5.32 4.67 -2.60
CA LEU A 69 -4.02 4.31 -3.20
C LEU A 69 -3.92 4.76 -4.66
N GLY A 70 -5.00 4.60 -5.44
CA GLY A 70 -5.08 5.08 -6.82
C GLY A 70 -4.95 6.60 -6.88
N ASP A 71 -5.67 7.32 -6.02
CA ASP A 71 -5.56 8.77 -5.86
C ASP A 71 -4.11 9.17 -5.56
N PHE A 72 -3.48 8.54 -4.56
CA PHE A 72 -2.10 8.82 -4.20
C PHE A 72 -1.15 8.63 -5.40
N CYS A 73 -1.24 7.48 -6.08
CA CYS A 73 -0.37 7.17 -7.22
C CYS A 73 -0.57 8.16 -8.37
N ASN A 74 -1.83 8.49 -8.68
CA ASN A 74 -2.14 9.44 -9.74
C ASN A 74 -1.71 10.88 -9.40
N GLU A 75 -1.90 11.32 -8.15
CA GLU A 75 -1.47 12.66 -7.69
C GLU A 75 0.05 12.85 -7.75
N HIS A 76 0.83 11.80 -7.43
CA HIS A 76 2.29 11.90 -7.32
C HIS A 76 3.04 11.51 -8.61
N PHE A 77 2.48 10.61 -9.41
CA PHE A 77 3.14 10.08 -10.62
C PHE A 77 2.42 10.44 -11.92
N GLY A 78 1.19 10.97 -11.85
CA GLY A 78 0.47 11.55 -12.98
C GLY A 78 0.45 10.65 -14.22
N GLU A 79 0.90 11.19 -15.35
CA GLU A 79 0.93 10.49 -16.64
C GLU A 79 1.80 9.22 -16.67
N TYR A 80 2.72 9.06 -15.71
CA TYR A 80 3.56 7.86 -15.59
C TYR A 80 2.83 6.70 -14.91
N PHE A 81 1.70 6.94 -14.25
CA PHE A 81 0.89 5.92 -13.62
C PHE A 81 -0.38 5.67 -14.44
N THR A 82 -0.51 4.47 -14.99
CA THR A 82 -1.63 4.13 -15.88
C THR A 82 -2.71 3.31 -15.18
N GLN A 83 -3.90 3.23 -15.77
CA GLN A 83 -4.94 2.30 -15.32
C GLN A 83 -4.44 0.86 -15.29
N GLN A 84 -3.58 0.47 -16.23
CA GLN A 84 -3.01 -0.88 -16.26
C GLN A 84 -2.12 -1.15 -15.03
N ASP A 85 -1.43 -0.13 -14.52
CA ASP A 85 -0.60 -0.25 -13.31
C ASP A 85 -1.46 -0.32 -12.06
N PHE A 86 -2.55 0.44 -12.01
CA PHE A 86 -3.56 0.28 -10.97
C PHE A 86 -4.18 -1.12 -10.95
N ASP A 87 -4.56 -1.65 -12.13
CA ASP A 87 -5.12 -3.00 -12.24
C ASP A 87 -4.12 -4.07 -11.76
N LYS A 88 -2.81 -3.86 -11.96
CA LYS A 88 -1.76 -4.72 -11.37
C LYS A 88 -1.77 -4.63 -9.85
N ILE A 89 -1.87 -3.44 -9.26
CA ILE A 89 -1.95 -3.26 -7.80
C ILE A 89 -3.13 -4.03 -7.21
N VAL A 90 -4.32 -3.91 -7.83
CA VAL A 90 -5.51 -4.65 -7.41
C VAL A 90 -5.27 -6.15 -7.49
N LYS A 91 -4.73 -6.64 -8.60
CA LYS A 91 -4.47 -8.08 -8.79
C LYS A 91 -3.43 -8.62 -7.82
N ILE A 92 -2.31 -7.93 -7.64
CA ILE A 92 -1.21 -8.39 -6.79
C ILE A 92 -1.64 -8.37 -5.32
N SER A 93 -2.32 -7.31 -4.86
CA SER A 93 -2.84 -7.27 -3.48
C SER A 93 -3.78 -8.43 -3.17
N GLN A 94 -4.68 -8.80 -4.10
CA GLN A 94 -5.54 -9.97 -3.95
C GLN A 94 -4.75 -11.30 -3.89
N LEU A 95 -3.72 -11.44 -4.72
CA LEU A 95 -2.85 -12.63 -4.69
C LEU A 95 -2.05 -12.72 -3.39
N LEU A 96 -1.58 -11.59 -2.86
CA LEU A 96 -0.87 -11.53 -1.59
C LEU A 96 -1.76 -11.98 -0.43
N LEU A 97 -3.03 -11.55 -0.40
CA LEU A 97 -3.99 -11.97 0.64
C LEU A 97 -4.23 -13.48 0.72
N GLN A 98 -4.04 -14.19 -0.39
CA GLN A 98 -4.20 -15.64 -0.46
C GLN A 98 -2.99 -16.40 0.11
N LYS A 99 -1.85 -15.72 0.33
CA LYS A 99 -0.64 -16.36 0.86
C LYS A 99 -0.75 -16.52 2.38
N PRO A 100 -0.63 -17.74 2.93
CA PRO A 100 -0.62 -17.96 4.38
C PRO A 100 0.56 -17.26 5.09
N THR A 101 1.67 -17.07 4.37
CA THR A 101 2.90 -16.45 4.86
C THR A 101 2.89 -14.93 4.80
N PHE A 102 1.84 -14.32 4.21
CA PHE A 102 1.82 -12.90 3.87
C PHE A 102 2.17 -11.98 5.04
N ASP A 103 1.72 -12.30 6.26
CA ASP A 103 2.02 -11.48 7.44
C ASP A 103 3.52 -11.36 7.73
N ASN A 104 4.30 -12.40 7.45
CA ASN A 104 5.76 -12.35 7.57
C ASN A 104 6.37 -11.73 6.32
N ASP A 105 5.89 -12.12 5.14
CA ASP A 105 6.40 -11.61 3.85
C ASP A 105 6.27 -10.08 3.76
N SER A 106 5.16 -9.51 4.23
CA SER A 106 4.95 -8.06 4.23
C SER A 106 5.83 -7.33 5.22
N LYS A 107 6.03 -7.91 6.41
CA LYS A 107 6.97 -7.37 7.40
C LYS A 107 8.38 -7.32 6.84
N ASP A 108 8.86 -8.42 6.25
CA ASP A 108 10.20 -8.49 5.67
C ASP A 108 10.36 -7.48 4.51
N PHE A 109 9.34 -7.36 3.65
CA PHE A 109 9.32 -6.37 2.57
C PHE A 109 9.43 -4.92 3.06
N PHE A 110 8.62 -4.53 4.05
CA PHE A 110 8.68 -3.17 4.60
C PHE A 110 9.97 -2.92 5.37
N ASP A 111 10.45 -3.90 6.14
CA ASP A 111 11.73 -3.82 6.84
C ASP A 111 12.89 -3.61 5.87
N GLU A 112 12.89 -4.28 4.71
CA GLU A 112 13.92 -4.11 3.67
C GLU A 112 13.89 -2.69 3.08
N ILE A 113 12.71 -2.11 2.88
CA ILE A 113 12.58 -0.72 2.40
C ILE A 113 13.09 0.27 3.46
N LEU A 114 12.77 0.06 4.73
CA LEU A 114 13.03 1.01 5.81
C LEU A 114 14.44 0.91 6.43
N LYS A 115 15.10 -0.25 6.33
CA LYS A 115 16.46 -0.47 6.87
C LYS A 115 17.58 0.01 5.96
N ASN A 116 17.33 -0.01 4.65
CA ASN A 116 18.28 0.53 3.70
C ASN A 116 18.36 2.04 3.85
#